data_AF-A0A7X6Z2A0-F1
#
_entry.id   AF-A0A7X6Z2A0-F1
#
_cell.length_a   1.000
_cell.length_b   1.000
_cell.length_c   1.000
_cell.angle_alpha   90.00
_cell.angle_beta   90.00
_cell.angle_gamma   90.00
#
_symmetry.space_group_name_H-M   'P 1'
#
loop_
_entity.id
_entity.type
_entity.pdbx_description
1 polymer ?
#
loop_
_entity_poly.entity_id
_entity_poly.type
_entity_poly.pdbx_seq_one_letter_code
_entity_poly.pdbx_strand_id
1 'polypeptide(L)'
;MLNAMIIILSALASLLSVAVGDGDFRITFGIVILISGLHLFKPKHPILLALATGFAISLLRIFVDSMSMDMTTSIASSYLLEIVYYVTYAFLYNWAITTNTSPYPLPIVVALVLCDVGSNTVEFALRYLAADTIWATTSFYSIFVAAFVRSVLIILIVWLFDNLVTRRRKEA
;
A
#
# COMPACT_ATOMS: atom_id res chain seq x y z
N MET A 1 6.57 4.24 -19.49
CA MET A 1 7.37 5.08 -18.55
C MET A 1 6.64 5.33 -17.25
N LEU A 2 5.40 5.86 -17.26
CA LEU A 2 4.67 6.22 -16.03
C LEU A 2 4.54 5.07 -15.00
N ASN A 3 4.13 3.88 -15.44
CA ASN A 3 4.03 2.70 -14.56
C ASN A 3 5.36 2.36 -13.87
N ALA A 4 6.48 2.45 -14.59
CA ALA A 4 7.81 2.18 -14.03
C ALA A 4 8.19 3.24 -12.98
N MET A 5 7.82 4.51 -13.18
CA MET A 5 8.05 5.55 -12.18
C MET A 5 7.23 5.28 -10.91
N ILE A 6 5.97 4.86 -11.03
CA ILE A 6 5.14 4.50 -9.87
C ILE A 6 5.79 3.34 -9.10
N ILE A 7 6.26 2.30 -9.78
CA ILE A 7 6.94 1.16 -9.15
C ILE A 7 8.18 1.62 -8.39
N ILE A 8 9.07 2.38 -9.05
CA ILE A 8 10.34 2.83 -8.45
C ILE A 8 10.08 3.75 -7.25
N LEU A 9 9.19 4.73 -7.39
CA LEU A 9 8.86 5.65 -6.31
C LEU A 9 8.20 4.94 -5.13
N SER A 10 7.31 3.98 -5.41
CA SER A 10 6.68 3.18 -4.35
C SER A 10 7.70 2.28 -3.65
N ALA A 11 8.64 1.68 -4.39
CA ALA A 11 9.74 0.90 -3.83
C ALA A 11 10.61 1.74 -2.89
N LEU A 12 11.09 2.90 -3.36
CA LEU A 12 11.90 3.80 -2.53
C LEU A 12 11.13 4.32 -1.31
N ALA A 13 9.87 4.74 -1.50
CA ALA A 13 9.03 5.19 -0.40
C ALA A 13 8.74 4.07 0.61
N SER A 14 8.79 2.80 0.21
CA SER A 14 8.58 1.67 1.12
C SER A 14 9.66 1.53 2.18
N LEU A 15 10.86 2.10 1.95
CA LEU A 15 11.95 2.15 2.95
C LEU A 15 11.63 3.13 4.08
N LEU A 16 10.84 4.16 3.79
CA LEU A 16 10.26 5.01 4.82
C LEU A 16 9.13 4.21 5.47
N SER A 17 9.38 3.77 6.70
CA SER A 17 8.38 3.08 7.50
C SER A 17 8.39 3.62 8.92
N VAL A 18 7.20 3.70 9.53
CA VAL A 18 7.00 4.17 10.89
C VAL A 18 6.33 3.04 11.67
N ALA A 19 6.95 2.59 12.76
CA ALA A 19 6.35 1.60 13.65
C ALA A 19 5.10 2.17 14.33
N VAL A 20 4.05 1.36 14.47
CA VAL A 20 2.80 1.76 15.11
C VAL A 20 2.54 0.92 16.36
N GLY A 21 2.63 1.57 17.51
CA GLY A 21 2.51 0.93 18.81
C GLY A 21 3.74 0.10 19.17
N ASP A 22 3.55 -0.88 20.06
CA ASP A 22 4.65 -1.71 20.59
C ASP A 22 4.88 -3.01 19.79
N GLY A 23 4.17 -3.20 18.67
CA GLY A 23 4.30 -4.37 17.79
C GLY A 23 5.15 -4.11 16.55
N ASP A 24 5.46 -5.16 15.79
CA ASP A 24 6.25 -5.07 14.54
C ASP A 24 5.42 -4.60 13.32
N PHE A 25 4.23 -4.03 13.57
CA PHE A 25 3.40 -3.46 12.53
C PHE A 25 3.93 -2.07 12.12
N ARG A 26 4.25 -1.92 10.83
CA ARG A 26 4.83 -0.68 10.29
C ARG A 26 3.91 -0.06 9.24
N ILE A 27 3.65 1.24 9.37
CA ILE A 27 3.07 2.04 8.28
C ILE A 27 4.18 2.28 7.27
N THR A 28 3.96 1.80 6.04
CA THR A 28 4.93 1.93 4.96
C THR A 28 4.40 2.92 3.93
N PHE A 29 5.25 3.84 3.47
CA PHE A 29 4.81 4.85 2.50
C PHE A 29 4.68 4.31 1.07
N GLY A 30 5.21 3.11 0.79
CA GLY A 30 5.14 2.49 -0.53
C GLY A 30 3.71 2.30 -1.03
N ILE A 31 2.79 1.83 -0.19
CA ILE A 31 1.38 1.68 -0.57
C ILE A 31 0.69 3.02 -0.80
N VAL A 32 1.04 4.04 -0.03
CA VAL A 32 0.47 5.39 -0.17
C VAL A 32 0.79 5.94 -1.57
N ILE A 33 2.04 5.79 -2.02
CA ILE A 33 2.46 6.22 -3.37
C ILE A 33 1.77 5.38 -4.45
N LEU A 34 1.71 4.04 -4.29
CA LEU A 34 1.06 3.17 -5.26
C LEU A 34 -0.40 3.55 -5.47
N ILE A 35 -1.19 3.65 -4.40
CA ILE A 35 -2.63 3.91 -4.50
C ILE A 35 -2.90 5.34 -4.97
N SER A 36 -2.10 6.32 -4.53
CA SER A 36 -2.18 7.68 -5.09
C SER A 36 -1.91 7.68 -6.60
N GLY A 37 -0.90 6.92 -7.05
CA GLY A 37 -0.59 6.74 -8.47
C GLY A 37 -1.71 6.05 -9.25
N LEU A 38 -2.33 5.00 -8.68
CA LEU A 38 -3.52 4.36 -9.27
C LEU A 38 -4.68 5.34 -9.42
N HIS A 39 -4.91 6.20 -8.43
CA HIS A 39 -6.00 7.16 -8.44
C HIS A 39 -5.78 8.28 -9.47
N LEU A 40 -4.58 8.88 -9.48
CA LEU A 40 -4.24 10.00 -10.34
C LEU A 40 -4.11 9.60 -11.81
N PHE A 41 -3.44 8.48 -12.09
CA PHE A 41 -3.06 8.12 -13.45
C PHE A 41 -3.93 7.05 -14.09
N LYS A 42 -4.80 6.39 -13.32
CA LYS A 42 -5.77 5.38 -13.77
C LYS A 42 -5.18 4.40 -14.81
N PRO A 43 -4.10 3.67 -14.47
CA PRO A 43 -3.43 2.79 -15.40
C PRO A 43 -4.38 1.68 -15.89
N LYS A 44 -4.19 1.24 -17.15
CA LYS A 44 -5.03 0.22 -17.80
C LYS A 44 -5.11 -1.11 -17.04
N HIS A 45 -4.04 -1.49 -16.35
CA HIS A 45 -3.92 -2.77 -15.65
C HIS A 45 -3.45 -2.54 -14.20
N PRO A 46 -4.34 -2.10 -13.28
CA PRO A 46 -3.97 -1.71 -11.92
C PRO A 46 -3.45 -2.89 -11.10
N ILE A 47 -4.01 -4.09 -11.28
CA ILE A 47 -3.62 -5.30 -10.55
C ILE A 47 -2.19 -5.74 -10.94
N LEU A 48 -1.87 -5.74 -12.25
CA LEU A 48 -0.52 -6.06 -12.72
C LEU A 48 0.51 -5.05 -12.22
N LEU A 49 0.15 -3.77 -12.18
CA LEU A 49 1.01 -2.73 -11.62
C LEU A 49 1.27 -2.97 -10.12
N ALA A 50 0.23 -3.32 -9.36
CA ALA A 50 0.36 -3.60 -7.94
C ALA A 50 1.19 -4.85 -7.66
N LEU A 51 1.04 -5.90 -8.47
CA LEU A 51 1.88 -7.10 -8.40
C LEU A 51 3.35 -6.77 -8.65
N ALA A 52 3.65 -6.05 -9.73
CA ALA A 52 5.02 -5.63 -10.05
C ALA A 52 5.61 -4.71 -8.97
N THR A 53 4.78 -3.82 -8.40
CA THR A 53 5.18 -2.92 -7.32
C THR A 53 5.47 -3.68 -6.03
N GLY A 54 4.59 -4.60 -5.63
CA GLY A 54 4.79 -5.44 -4.44
C GLY A 54 6.05 -6.28 -4.55
N PHE A 55 6.30 -6.87 -5.73
CA PHE A 55 7.53 -7.62 -5.99
C PHE A 55 8.77 -6.73 -5.90
N ALA A 56 8.75 -5.54 -6.51
CA ALA A 56 9.87 -4.59 -6.43
C ALA A 56 10.15 -4.11 -5.00
N ILE A 57 9.10 -3.83 -4.22
CA ILE A 57 9.20 -3.45 -2.81
C ILE A 57 9.86 -4.58 -2.00
N SER A 58 9.38 -5.81 -2.19
CA SER A 58 9.88 -6.99 -1.47
C SER A 58 11.37 -7.21 -1.75
N LEU A 59 11.77 -7.17 -3.03
CA LEU A 59 13.17 -7.30 -3.43
C LEU A 59 14.05 -6.19 -2.87
N LEU A 60 13.57 -4.94 -2.90
CA LEU A 60 14.34 -3.80 -2.40
C LEU A 60 14.56 -3.92 -0.88
N ARG A 61 13.54 -4.34 -0.12
CA ARG A 61 13.68 -4.55 1.33
C ARG A 61 14.62 -5.68 1.67
N ILE A 62 14.48 -6.82 0.98
CA ILE A 62 15.42 -7.93 1.12
C ILE A 62 16.85 -7.45 0.83
N PHE A 63 17.04 -6.66 -0.22
CA PHE A 63 18.35 -6.11 -0.55
C PHE A 63 18.90 -5.20 0.57
N VAL A 64 18.11 -4.25 1.07
CA VAL A 64 18.55 -3.33 2.13
C VAL A 64 18.85 -4.08 3.44
N ASP A 65 18.01 -5.02 3.84
CA ASP A 65 18.22 -5.80 5.06
C ASP A 65 19.41 -6.77 4.92
N SER A 66 19.67 -7.29 3.72
CA SER A 66 20.86 -8.11 3.45
C SER A 66 22.18 -7.35 3.69
N MET A 67 22.17 -6.02 3.50
CA MET A 67 23.33 -5.17 3.78
C MET A 67 23.53 -4.93 5.28
N SER A 68 22.51 -5.15 6.10
CA SER A 68 22.51 -4.88 7.55
C SER A 68 22.95 -6.08 8.39
N MET A 69 23.34 -7.21 7.78
CA MET A 69 23.72 -8.49 8.42
C MET A 69 22.66 -9.17 9.31
N ASP A 70 21.49 -8.56 9.54
CA ASP A 70 20.38 -9.11 10.33
C ASP A 70 19.42 -10.01 9.54
N MET A 71 19.75 -10.34 8.29
CA MET A 71 18.82 -11.01 7.39
C MET A 71 18.67 -12.51 7.70
N THR A 72 17.47 -12.89 8.10
CA THR A 72 17.06 -14.29 8.27
C THR A 72 16.07 -14.72 7.17
N THR A 73 15.96 -16.02 6.94
CA THR A 73 14.98 -16.59 5.98
C THR A 73 13.54 -16.25 6.35
N SER A 74 13.24 -16.14 7.65
CA SER A 74 11.93 -15.73 8.17
C SER A 74 11.57 -14.30 7.76
N ILE A 75 12.50 -13.34 7.93
CA ILE A 75 12.29 -11.94 7.52
C ILE A 75 12.06 -11.83 6.00
N ALA A 76 12.88 -12.52 5.21
CA ALA A 76 12.72 -12.51 3.75
C ALA A 76 11.36 -13.09 3.31
N SER A 77 10.90 -14.16 3.96
CA SER A 77 9.58 -14.74 3.67
C SER A 77 8.43 -13.80 4.04
N SER A 78 8.57 -13.06 5.15
CA SER A 78 7.57 -12.08 5.58
C SER A 78 7.41 -10.95 4.58
N TYR A 79 8.52 -10.46 3.99
CA TYR A 79 8.48 -9.46 2.92
C TYR A 79 7.79 -9.96 1.65
N LEU A 80 8.01 -11.23 1.26
CA LEU A 80 7.35 -11.79 0.08
C LEU A 80 5.83 -11.91 0.28
N LEU A 81 5.38 -12.18 1.51
CA LEU A 81 3.95 -12.22 1.83
C LEU A 81 3.28 -10.84 1.72
N GLU A 82 4.02 -9.75 1.87
CA GLU A 82 3.48 -8.39 1.67
C GLU A 82 2.99 -8.17 0.22
N ILE A 83 3.49 -8.93 -0.76
CA ILE A 83 2.99 -8.83 -2.15
C ILE A 83 1.49 -9.04 -2.20
N VAL A 84 0.96 -9.96 -1.37
CA VAL A 84 -0.48 -10.24 -1.32
C VAL A 84 -1.25 -9.03 -0.81
N TYR A 85 -0.70 -8.28 0.14
CA TYR A 85 -1.32 -7.04 0.62
C TYR A 85 -1.46 -6.02 -0.53
N TYR A 86 -0.40 -5.77 -1.29
CA TYR A 86 -0.45 -4.82 -2.43
C TYR A 86 -1.45 -5.24 -3.50
N VAL A 87 -1.46 -6.53 -3.86
CA VAL A 87 -2.36 -7.08 -4.88
C VAL A 87 -3.82 -7.03 -4.41
N THR A 88 -4.09 -7.45 -3.18
CA THR A 88 -5.44 -7.43 -2.59
C THR A 88 -5.95 -5.99 -2.50
N TYR A 89 -5.10 -5.04 -2.13
CA TYR A 89 -5.50 -3.63 -2.05
C TYR A 89 -5.90 -3.12 -3.42
N ALA A 90 -5.04 -3.31 -4.44
CA ALA A 90 -5.35 -2.85 -5.78
C ALA A 90 -6.60 -3.53 -6.36
N PHE A 91 -6.85 -4.79 -6.03
CA PHE A 91 -8.07 -5.50 -6.39
C PHE A 91 -9.31 -4.87 -5.73
N LEU A 92 -9.30 -4.69 -4.41
CA LEU A 92 -10.40 -4.07 -3.66
C LEU A 92 -10.64 -2.63 -4.12
N TYR A 93 -9.58 -1.87 -4.34
CA TYR A 93 -9.63 -0.49 -4.86
C TYR A 93 -10.30 -0.44 -6.24
N ASN A 94 -9.90 -1.32 -7.16
CA ASN A 94 -10.47 -1.37 -8.50
C ASN A 94 -11.97 -1.70 -8.45
N TRP A 95 -12.36 -2.64 -7.58
CA TRP A 95 -13.76 -2.99 -7.39
C TRP A 95 -14.58 -1.88 -6.72
N ALA A 96 -14.13 -1.35 -5.58
CA ALA A 96 -14.89 -0.42 -4.74
C ALA A 96 -14.93 1.02 -5.26
N ILE A 97 -13.92 1.46 -6.02
CA ILE A 97 -13.78 2.85 -6.46
C ILE A 97 -13.94 2.97 -7.97
N THR A 98 -13.25 2.17 -8.77
CA THR A 98 -13.24 2.38 -10.23
C THR A 98 -14.45 1.75 -10.94
N THR A 99 -14.96 0.63 -10.42
CA THR A 99 -16.07 -0.13 -11.03
C THR A 99 -17.41 0.18 -10.35
N ASN A 100 -17.43 1.10 -9.38
CA ASN A 100 -18.61 1.36 -8.58
C ASN A 100 -19.63 2.18 -9.38
N THR A 101 -20.74 1.54 -9.76
CA THR A 101 -21.89 2.15 -10.44
C THR A 101 -23.05 2.44 -9.47
N SER A 102 -22.83 2.28 -8.16
CA SER A 102 -23.87 2.48 -7.14
C SER A 102 -24.41 3.92 -7.19
N PRO A 103 -25.74 4.11 -7.05
CA PRO A 103 -26.34 5.44 -6.91
C PRO A 103 -25.89 6.16 -5.62
N TYR A 104 -25.39 5.41 -4.63
CA TYR A 104 -24.85 5.95 -3.38
C TYR A 104 -23.35 5.61 -3.28
N PRO A 105 -22.47 6.43 -3.87
CA PRO A 105 -21.03 6.18 -3.83
C PRO A 105 -20.51 6.36 -2.41
N LEU A 106 -19.67 5.42 -1.97
CA LEU A 106 -18.96 5.52 -0.70
C LEU A 106 -18.03 6.75 -0.72
N PRO A 107 -17.93 7.51 0.39
CA PRO A 107 -16.90 8.53 0.52
C PRO A 107 -15.53 7.92 0.30
N ILE A 108 -14.68 8.56 -0.50
CA ILE A 108 -13.40 7.99 -0.92
C ILE A 108 -12.49 7.60 0.26
N VAL A 109 -12.50 8.38 1.34
CA VAL A 109 -11.77 8.07 2.58
C VAL A 109 -12.23 6.71 3.13
N VAL A 110 -13.54 6.49 3.21
CA VAL A 110 -14.11 5.26 3.76
C VAL A 110 -13.78 4.07 2.86
N ALA A 111 -13.89 4.25 1.53
CA ALA A 111 -13.52 3.21 0.58
C ALA A 111 -12.04 2.81 0.69
N LEU A 112 -11.13 3.79 0.82
CA LEU A 112 -9.69 3.54 1.01
C LEU A 112 -9.41 2.82 2.33
N VAL A 113 -10.03 3.25 3.43
CA VAL A 113 -9.88 2.59 4.74
C VAL A 113 -10.35 1.14 4.67
N LEU A 114 -11.50 0.87 4.05
CA LEU A 114 -12.00 -0.50 3.90
C LEU A 114 -11.10 -1.36 3.01
N CYS A 115 -10.55 -0.81 1.93
CA CYS A 115 -9.58 -1.52 1.08
C CYS A 115 -8.33 -1.88 1.88
N ASP A 116 -7.83 -0.94 2.69
CA ASP A 116 -6.64 -1.11 3.50
C ASP A 116 -6.85 -2.17 4.60
N VAL A 117 -7.89 -2.00 5.43
CA VAL A 117 -8.24 -2.97 6.48
C VAL A 117 -8.50 -4.36 5.87
N GLY A 118 -9.25 -4.45 4.77
CA GLY A 118 -9.50 -5.70 4.07
C GLY A 118 -8.22 -6.39 3.59
N SER A 119 -7.28 -5.62 3.03
CA SER A 119 -6.02 -6.15 2.53
C SER A 119 -5.10 -6.64 3.65
N ASN A 120 -4.98 -5.88 4.74
CA ASN A 120 -4.21 -6.36 5.92
C ASN A 120 -4.88 -7.59 6.53
N THR A 121 -6.21 -7.70 6.50
CA THR A 121 -6.92 -8.87 7.02
C THR A 121 -6.59 -10.12 6.19
N VAL A 122 -6.56 -10.01 4.86
CA VAL A 122 -6.17 -11.11 3.97
C VAL A 122 -4.71 -11.50 4.19
N GLU A 123 -3.80 -10.51 4.28
CA GLU A 123 -2.38 -10.75 4.58
C GLU A 123 -2.21 -11.45 5.93
N PHE A 124 -2.89 -10.98 6.96
CA PHE A 124 -2.88 -11.57 8.30
C PHE A 124 -3.38 -13.02 8.29
N ALA A 125 -4.48 -13.30 7.60
CA ALA A 125 -5.01 -14.65 7.48
C ALA A 125 -4.02 -15.60 6.78
N LEU A 126 -3.32 -15.13 5.74
CA LEU A 126 -2.31 -15.93 5.06
C LEU A 126 -1.06 -16.16 5.92
N ARG A 127 -0.60 -15.14 6.66
CA ARG A 127 0.50 -15.31 7.61
C ARG A 127 0.16 -16.30 8.71
N TYR A 128 -1.07 -16.26 9.21
CA TYR A 128 -1.56 -17.23 10.18
C TYR A 128 -1.53 -18.68 9.63
N LEU A 129 -1.98 -18.88 8.38
CA LEU A 129 -1.92 -20.19 7.72
C LEU A 129 -0.48 -20.64 7.43
N ALA A 130 0.44 -19.71 7.20
CA ALA A 130 1.87 -19.98 7.01
C ALA A 130 2.63 -20.26 8.32
N ALA A 131 1.92 -20.30 9.46
CA ALA A 131 2.50 -20.47 10.81
C ALA A 131 3.56 -19.41 11.16
N ASP A 132 3.44 -18.21 10.58
CA ASP A 132 4.32 -17.08 10.90
C ASP A 132 3.93 -16.48 12.25
N THR A 133 4.85 -16.53 13.22
CA THR A 133 4.60 -16.12 14.61
C THR A 133 4.76 -14.62 14.83
N ILE A 134 5.31 -13.88 13.84
CA ILE A 134 5.64 -12.45 13.96
C ILE A 134 4.39 -11.59 14.21
N TRP A 135 3.22 -12.01 13.72
CA TRP A 135 1.99 -11.22 13.78
C TRP A 135 1.03 -11.59 14.92
N ALA A 136 1.37 -12.56 15.76
CA ALA A 136 0.49 -13.02 16.85
C ALA A 136 0.16 -11.92 17.88
N THR A 137 0.96 -10.86 17.94
CA THR A 137 0.81 -9.72 18.86
C THR A 137 0.22 -8.47 18.22
N THR A 138 -0.02 -8.47 16.90
CA THR A 138 -0.54 -7.28 16.20
C THR A 138 -2.01 -7.05 16.53
N SER A 139 -2.30 -5.93 17.19
CA SER A 139 -3.66 -5.54 17.52
C SER A 139 -4.42 -5.05 16.28
N PHE A 140 -5.69 -5.45 16.16
CA PHE A 140 -6.62 -4.93 15.15
C PHE A 140 -6.73 -3.40 15.20
N TYR A 141 -6.60 -2.81 16.39
CA TYR A 141 -6.58 -1.36 16.58
C TYR A 141 -5.42 -0.70 15.82
N SER A 142 -4.22 -1.28 15.85
CA SER A 142 -3.05 -0.75 15.14
C SER A 142 -3.26 -0.78 13.62
N ILE A 143 -3.86 -1.86 13.11
CA ILE A 143 -4.22 -2.00 11.69
C ILE A 143 -5.21 -0.91 11.28
N PHE A 144 -6.25 -0.68 12.10
CA PHE A 144 -7.27 0.32 11.80
C PHE A 144 -6.71 1.76 11.82
N VAL A 145 -5.92 2.11 12.83
CA VAL A 145 -5.27 3.43 12.92
C VAL A 145 -4.34 3.64 11.73
N ALA A 146 -3.53 2.64 11.38
CA ALA A 146 -2.65 2.70 10.22
C ALA A 146 -3.41 2.86 8.91
N ALA A 147 -4.50 2.12 8.73
CA ALA A 147 -5.36 2.23 7.56
C ALA A 147 -5.98 3.63 7.44
N PHE A 148 -6.42 4.21 8.55
CA PHE A 148 -6.94 5.58 8.58
C PHE A 148 -5.86 6.59 8.18
N VAL A 149 -4.68 6.53 8.80
CA VAL A 149 -3.55 7.44 8.50
C VAL A 149 -3.14 7.33 7.03
N ARG A 150 -2.95 6.12 6.50
CA ARG A 150 -2.60 5.91 5.08
C ARG A 150 -3.65 6.47 4.14
N SER A 151 -4.93 6.27 4.44
CA SER A 151 -6.04 6.78 3.62
C SER A 151 -6.08 8.32 3.59
N VAL A 152 -5.83 8.98 4.72
CA VAL A 152 -5.70 10.45 4.79
C VAL A 152 -4.51 10.93 3.97
N LEU A 153 -3.36 10.26 4.08
CA LEU A 153 -2.15 10.61 3.31
C LEU A 153 -2.37 10.48 1.79
N ILE A 154 -3.04 9.41 1.34
CA ILE A 154 -3.38 9.23 -0.08
C ILE A 154 -4.20 10.41 -0.59
N ILE A 155 -5.23 10.81 0.14
CA ILE A 155 -6.10 11.93 -0.26
C ILE A 155 -5.34 13.24 -0.25
N LEU A 156 -4.49 13.47 0.74
CA LEU A 156 -3.66 14.67 0.82
C LEU A 156 -2.74 14.78 -0.40
N ILE A 157 -2.09 13.67 -0.80
CA ILE A 157 -1.21 13.63 -1.97
C ILE A 157 -2.00 13.89 -3.26
N VAL A 158 -3.17 13.24 -3.42
CA VAL A 158 -4.05 13.46 -4.57
C VAL A 158 -4.47 14.93 -4.64
N TRP A 159 -4.92 15.52 -3.53
CA TRP A 159 -5.34 16.91 -3.46
C TRP A 159 -4.20 17.89 -3.77
N LEU A 160 -3.01 17.66 -3.21
CA LEU A 160 -1.83 18.48 -3.49
C LEU A 160 -1.43 18.41 -4.96
N PHE A 161 -1.46 17.22 -5.55
CA PHE A 161 -1.14 17.02 -6.96
C PHE A 161 -2.13 17.79 -7.86
N ASP A 162 -3.43 17.63 -7.60
CA ASP A 162 -4.47 18.33 -8.35
C ASP A 162 -4.35 19.84 -8.19
N ASN A 163 -4.09 20.34 -6.99
CA ASN A 163 -3.95 21.77 -6.73
C ASN A 163 -2.72 22.39 -7.42
N LEU A 164 -1.58 21.68 -7.43
CA LEU A 164 -0.34 22.19 -8.03
C LEU A 164 -0.31 22.06 -9.55
N VAL A 165 -0.80 20.95 -10.10
CA VAL A 165 -0.76 20.69 -11.54
C VAL A 165 -1.91 21.39 -12.26
N THR A 166 -3.12 21.38 -11.68
CA THR A 166 -4.30 21.93 -12.34
C THR A 166 -4.34 23.45 -12.28
N ARG A 167 -3.81 24.10 -11.22
CA ARG A 167 -3.68 25.56 -11.18
C ARG A 167 -2.66 26.07 -12.18
N ARG A 168 -1.47 25.44 -12.27
CA ARG A 168 -0.44 25.84 -13.24
C ARG A 168 -0.89 25.71 -14.70
N ARG A 169 -1.80 24.79 -15.01
CA ARG A 169 -2.36 24.62 -16.36
C ARG A 169 -3.44 25.64 -16.73
N LYS A 170 -3.96 26.40 -15.75
CA LYS A 170 -4.89 27.51 -15.97
C LYS A 170 -4.18 28.86 -16.09
N GLU A 171 -2.94 28.95 -15.64
CA GLU A 171 -2.10 30.16 -15.66
C GLU A 171 -1.12 30.20 -16.84
N ALA A 172 -1.03 29.11 -17.62
CA ALA A 172 -0.22 28.97 -18.84
C ALA A 172 -1.11 28.93 -20.08
#